data_AF-A0A3S4J1E4-F1
#
_entry.id   AF-A0A3S4J1E4-F1
#
_cell.length_a   1.000
_cell.length_b   1.000
_cell.length_c   1.000
_cell.angle_alpha   90.00
_cell.angle_beta   90.00
_cell.angle_gamma   90.00
#
_symmetry.space_group_name_H-M   'P 1'
#
loop_
_entity.id
_entity.type
_entity.pdbx_description
1 polymer ?
#
loop_
_entity_poly.entity_id
_entity_poly.type
_entity_poly.pdbx_seq_one_letter_code
_entity_poly.pdbx_strand_id
1 'polypeptide(L)'
;MLRPIALALSALLLAAGSASAKPMSDQRIKRAIIKESIESYYGNCPCPYNTARNGSSCGRRSAYSRPGGEAPICYEKDVTKEMVREYRERINNSKSKEYN
;
A
#
# COMPACT_ATOMS: atom_id res chain seq x y z
N MET A 1 -1.30 29.21 -57.16
CA MET A 1 -1.61 28.52 -55.89
C MET A 1 -0.32 28.53 -55.07
N LEU A 2 -0.28 29.26 -53.95
CA LEU A 2 0.95 29.54 -53.19
C LEU A 2 1.24 28.47 -52.12
N ARG A 3 2.51 28.41 -51.68
CA ARG A 3 3.06 27.39 -50.76
C ARG A 3 2.83 27.72 -49.27
N PRO A 4 2.95 26.73 -48.35
CA PRO A 4 2.44 26.81 -46.97
C PRO A 4 3.44 27.40 -45.96
N ILE A 5 2.99 28.37 -45.15
CA ILE A 5 3.70 29.04 -44.03
C ILE A 5 2.61 29.53 -43.03
N ALA A 6 2.66 29.35 -41.71
CA ALA A 6 3.49 28.45 -40.89
C ALA A 6 2.83 28.13 -39.52
N LEU A 7 3.26 27.01 -38.94
CA LEU A 7 3.39 26.67 -37.51
C LEU A 7 3.18 27.82 -36.50
N ALA A 8 2.03 27.82 -35.81
CA ALA A 8 1.85 28.52 -34.53
C ALA A 8 1.95 27.50 -33.38
N LEU A 9 3.17 26.98 -33.16
CA LEU A 9 3.49 26.16 -31.99
C LEU A 9 3.48 27.04 -30.72
N SER A 10 2.33 27.17 -30.07
CA SER A 10 2.26 27.66 -28.69
C SER A 10 2.79 26.57 -27.75
N ALA A 11 4.12 26.49 -27.67
CA ALA A 11 4.84 25.63 -26.74
C ALA A 11 4.58 26.09 -25.30
N LEU A 12 3.47 25.60 -24.72
CA LEU A 12 3.20 25.75 -23.30
C LEU A 12 4.21 24.90 -22.54
N LEU A 13 5.29 25.54 -22.10
CA LEU A 13 6.37 24.93 -21.33
C LEU A 13 5.82 24.43 -19.99
N LEU A 14 5.50 23.14 -19.91
CA LEU A 14 5.26 22.48 -18.63
C LEU A 14 6.57 22.49 -17.83
N ALA A 15 6.65 23.39 -16.85
CA ALA A 15 7.68 23.36 -15.83
C ALA A 15 7.47 22.13 -14.93
N ALA A 16 8.01 20.99 -15.37
CA ALA A 16 8.01 19.74 -14.62
C ALA A 16 8.96 19.85 -13.41
N GLY A 17 8.47 20.45 -12.32
CA GLY A 17 9.18 20.49 -11.05
C GLY A 17 9.32 19.08 -10.46
N SER A 18 10.55 18.63 -10.23
CA SER A 18 10.84 17.33 -9.60
C SER A 18 10.33 17.29 -8.16
N ALA A 19 9.10 16.80 -7.97
CA ALA A 19 8.50 16.62 -6.66
C ALA A 19 9.23 15.51 -5.87
N SER A 20 10.17 15.90 -5.02
CA SER A 20 10.89 14.96 -4.15
C SER A 20 9.92 14.30 -3.16
N ALA A 21 9.61 13.03 -3.42
CA ALA A 21 8.70 12.23 -2.60
C ALA A 21 9.35 11.93 -1.24
N LYS A 22 8.82 12.55 -0.17
CA LYS A 22 9.25 12.25 1.21
C LYS A 22 9.18 10.74 1.51
N PRO A 23 10.13 10.19 2.30
CA PRO A 23 10.09 8.79 2.70
C PRO A 23 8.81 8.45 3.48
N MET A 24 8.34 7.21 3.33
CA MET A 24 7.14 6.73 3.99
C MET A 24 7.39 6.54 5.49
N SER A 25 6.53 7.14 6.32
CA SER A 25 6.64 7.05 7.78
C SER A 25 6.30 5.66 8.30
N ASP A 26 6.88 5.28 9.44
CA ASP A 26 6.64 4.00 10.11
C ASP A 26 5.15 3.69 10.29
N GLN A 27 4.34 4.67 10.69
CA GLN A 27 2.88 4.50 10.82
C GLN A 27 2.21 4.11 9.49
N ARG A 28 2.61 4.72 8.37
CA ARG A 28 2.08 4.35 7.05
C ARG A 28 2.56 2.96 6.64
N ILE A 29 3.82 2.61 6.93
CA ILE A 29 4.37 1.27 6.67
C ILE A 29 3.63 0.20 7.49
N LYS A 30 3.43 0.41 8.79
CA LYS A 30 2.66 -0.49 9.66
C LYS A 30 1.25 -0.74 9.12
N ARG A 31 0.55 0.32 8.71
CA ARG A 31 -0.79 0.21 8.11
C ARG A 31 -0.77 -0.55 6.78
N ALA A 32 0.28 -0.38 5.97
CA ALA A 32 0.44 -1.11 4.72
C ALA A 32 0.71 -2.61 4.95
N ILE A 33 1.53 -2.96 5.95
CA ILE A 33 1.78 -4.34 6.37
C ILE A 33 0.49 -5.01 6.88
N ILE A 34 -0.26 -4.34 7.75
CA ILE A 34 -1.57 -4.84 8.24
C ILE A 34 -2.53 -5.04 7.06
N LYS A 35 -2.58 -4.09 6.13
CA LYS A 35 -3.43 -4.18 4.93
C LYS A 35 -3.04 -5.38 4.06
N GLU A 36 -1.76 -5.55 3.75
CA GLU A 36 -1.23 -6.67 2.95
C GLU A 36 -1.54 -8.02 3.60
N SER A 37 -1.40 -8.13 4.94
CA SER A 37 -1.74 -9.36 5.68
C SER A 37 -3.24 -9.66 5.72
N ILE A 38 -4.11 -8.67 5.57
CA ILE A 38 -5.57 -8.85 5.46
C ILE A 38 -5.95 -9.26 4.03
N GLU A 39 -5.32 -8.64 3.03
CA GLU A 39 -5.58 -8.91 1.61
C GLU A 39 -5.00 -10.26 1.16
N SER A 40 -3.93 -10.75 1.79
CA SER A 40 -3.36 -12.08 1.53
C SER A 40 -4.11 -13.23 2.20
N TYR A 41 -5.00 -12.96 3.17
CA TYR A 41 -5.67 -14.01 3.93
C TYR A 41 -6.80 -14.67 3.12
N TYR A 42 -6.71 -15.99 2.92
CA TYR A 42 -7.74 -16.73 2.21
C TYR A 42 -8.95 -17.02 3.11
N GLY A 43 -10.02 -16.24 2.94
CA GLY A 43 -11.33 -16.53 3.51
C GLY A 43 -12.00 -15.31 4.14
N ASN A 44 -13.00 -15.59 4.99
CA ASN A 44 -13.71 -14.53 5.72
C ASN A 44 -13.09 -14.37 7.12
N CYS A 45 -13.13 -13.14 7.64
CA CYS A 45 -12.71 -12.82 9.00
C CYS A 45 -11.22 -13.07 9.36
N PRO A 46 -10.24 -12.41 8.69
CA PRO A 46 -8.86 -12.40 9.16
C PRO A 46 -8.74 -11.78 10.56
N CYS A 47 -9.19 -10.53 10.73
CA CYS A 47 -9.05 -9.77 11.98
C CYS A 47 -10.37 -9.56 12.73
N PRO A 48 -10.35 -9.24 14.04
CA PRO A 48 -11.56 -9.13 14.86
C PRO A 48 -12.51 -8.01 14.41
N TYR A 49 -11.95 -6.94 13.86
CA TYR A 49 -12.69 -5.76 13.37
C TYR A 49 -13.16 -5.87 11.92
N ASN A 50 -12.82 -6.94 11.19
CA ASN A 50 -13.43 -7.17 9.87
C ASN A 50 -14.92 -7.50 10.02
N THR A 51 -15.65 -7.35 8.92
CA THR A 51 -17.07 -7.66 8.83
C THR A 51 -17.28 -9.03 8.21
N ALA A 52 -18.16 -9.84 8.81
CA ALA A 52 -18.63 -11.10 8.24
C ALA A 52 -19.70 -10.84 7.16
N ARG A 53 -20.02 -11.85 6.34
CA ARG A 53 -21.00 -11.76 5.23
C ARG A 53 -22.40 -11.25 5.64
N ASN A 54 -22.77 -11.36 6.90
CA ASN A 54 -24.04 -10.90 7.46
C ASN A 54 -23.97 -9.50 8.10
N GLY A 55 -22.92 -8.72 7.84
CA GLY A 55 -22.74 -7.37 8.41
C GLY A 55 -22.26 -7.32 9.87
N SER A 56 -22.19 -8.45 10.58
CA SER A 56 -21.66 -8.50 11.94
C SER A 56 -20.13 -8.40 11.99
N SER A 57 -19.57 -7.87 13.08
CA SER A 57 -18.12 -7.95 13.30
C SER A 57 -17.67 -9.39 13.51
N CYS A 58 -16.46 -9.70 13.03
CA CYS A 58 -15.89 -11.03 13.14
C CYS A 58 -15.59 -11.41 14.60
N GLY A 59 -15.03 -10.47 15.37
CA GLY A 59 -14.73 -10.62 16.79
C GLY A 59 -13.94 -11.89 17.09
N ARG A 60 -14.41 -12.66 18.08
CA ARG A 60 -13.82 -13.94 18.51
C ARG A 60 -13.79 -15.03 17.43
N ARG A 61 -14.55 -14.87 16.33
CA ARG A 61 -14.54 -15.82 15.19
C ARG A 61 -13.43 -15.55 14.19
N SER A 62 -12.70 -14.43 14.33
CA SER A 62 -11.60 -14.09 13.42
C SER A 62 -10.46 -15.11 13.48
N ALA A 63 -9.63 -15.16 12.42
CA ALA A 63 -8.44 -16.01 12.38
C ALA A 63 -7.48 -15.63 13.52
N TYR A 64 -7.21 -14.33 13.68
CA TYR A 64 -6.44 -13.75 14.78
C TYR A 64 -6.92 -14.16 16.19
N SER A 65 -8.23 -14.35 16.41
CA SER A 65 -8.79 -14.66 17.73
C SER A 65 -9.08 -16.14 17.98
N ARG A 66 -9.11 -17.00 16.96
CA ARG A 66 -9.48 -18.42 17.13
C ARG A 66 -8.24 -19.26 17.47
N PRO A 67 -8.31 -20.19 18.45
CA PRO A 67 -7.22 -21.12 18.70
C PRO A 67 -6.89 -21.95 17.45
N GLY A 68 -5.60 -22.13 17.15
CA GLY A 68 -5.12 -22.98 16.04
C GLY A 68 -5.42 -22.48 14.63
N GLY A 69 -5.89 -21.24 14.45
CA GLY A 69 -6.01 -20.62 13.13
C GLY A 69 -4.69 -20.02 12.64
N GLU A 70 -4.64 -19.65 11.35
CA GLU A 70 -3.63 -18.70 10.88
C GLU A 70 -3.74 -17.38 11.65
N ALA A 71 -2.60 -16.75 11.92
CA ALA A 71 -2.51 -15.51 12.69
C ALA A 71 -2.11 -14.33 11.77
N PRO A 72 -3.06 -13.71 11.03
CA PRO A 72 -2.78 -12.51 10.26
C PRO A 72 -2.42 -11.33 11.18
N ILE A 73 -1.64 -10.39 10.65
CA ILE A 73 -1.20 -9.19 11.34
C ILE A 73 -2.35 -8.18 11.36
N CYS A 74 -2.89 -7.86 12.54
CA CYS A 74 -4.12 -7.09 12.66
C CYS A 74 -3.95 -5.72 13.34
N TYR A 75 -2.90 -5.53 14.13
CA TYR A 75 -2.71 -4.31 14.91
C TYR A 75 -1.28 -3.76 14.79
N GLU A 76 -1.09 -2.45 15.00
CA GLU A 76 0.23 -1.80 14.93
C GLU A 76 1.24 -2.33 15.99
N LYS A 77 0.75 -3.01 17.03
CA LYS A 77 1.54 -3.74 18.03
C LYS A 77 2.08 -5.09 17.54
N ASP A 78 1.42 -5.70 16.55
CA ASP A 78 1.82 -6.97 15.94
C ASP A 78 2.92 -6.74 14.88
N VAL A 79 3.12 -5.49 14.44
CA VAL A 79 4.16 -5.10 13.47
C VAL A 79 5.46 -4.75 14.19
N THR A 80 6.47 -5.61 14.03
CA THR A 80 7.82 -5.40 14.59
C THR A 80 8.60 -4.31 13.86
N LYS A 81 9.69 -3.83 14.47
CA LYS A 81 10.62 -2.90 13.82
C LYS A 81 11.27 -3.52 12.56
N GLU A 82 11.48 -4.83 12.58
CA GLU A 82 12.12 -5.55 11.48
C GLU A 82 11.23 -5.58 10.24
N MET A 83 9.95 -5.89 10.41
CA MET A 83 8.97 -5.86 9.33
C MET A 83 8.86 -4.46 8.69
N VAL A 84 8.99 -3.39 9.49
CA VAL A 84 9.05 -2.01 8.98
C VAL A 84 10.32 -1.74 8.16
N ARG A 85 11.46 -2.30 8.58
CA ARG A 85 12.75 -2.21 7.86
C ARG A 85 12.68 -2.94 6.52
N GLU A 86 12.28 -4.21 6.53
CA GLU A 86 12.13 -5.05 5.34
C GLU A 86 11.14 -4.45 4.34
N TYR A 87 9.97 -3.97 4.81
CA TYR A 87 8.99 -3.31 3.96
C TYR A 87 9.56 -2.04 3.30
N ARG A 88 10.32 -1.23 4.06
CA ARG A 88 11.00 -0.02 3.56
C ARG A 88 12.03 -0.35 2.48
N GLU A 89 12.84 -1.39 2.68
CA GLU A 89 13.80 -1.85 1.69
C GLU A 89 13.09 -2.36 0.43
N ARG A 90 12.03 -3.15 0.58
CA ARG A 90 11.21 -3.63 -0.54
C ARG A 90 10.65 -2.49 -1.39
N ILE A 91 10.04 -1.45 -0.79
CA ILE A 91 9.49 -0.33 -1.58
C ILE A 91 10.57 0.55 -2.21
N ASN A 92 11.75 0.68 -1.60
CA ASN A 92 12.87 1.40 -2.21
C ASN A 92 13.42 0.63 -3.42
N ASN A 93 13.54 -0.70 -3.31
CA ASN A 93 13.98 -1.58 -4.39
C ASN A 93 12.94 -1.70 -5.53
N SER A 94 11.65 -1.59 -5.24
CA SER A 94 10.62 -1.48 -6.30
C SER A 94 10.74 -0.15 -7.05
N LYS A 95 10.91 0.97 -6.33
CA LYS A 95 11.10 2.30 -6.95
C LYS A 95 12.35 2.39 -7.82
N SER A 96 13.46 1.77 -7.42
CA SER A 96 14.67 1.76 -8.26
C SER A 96 14.47 0.96 -9.55
N LYS A 97 13.67 -0.11 -9.54
CA LYS A 97 13.30 -0.86 -10.76
C LYS A 97 12.29 -0.13 -11.66
N GLU A 98 11.54 0.82 -11.14
CA GLU A 98 10.58 1.64 -11.92
C GLU A 98 11.27 2.84 -12.61
N TYR A 99 12.50 3.17 -12.19
CA TYR A 99 13.28 4.31 -12.69
C TYR A 99 14.53 3.91 -13.51
N ASN A 100 14.70 2.61 -13.82
CA ASN A 100 15.73 2.08 -14.72
C ASN A 100 15.08 1.28 -15.85
#